data_AF-A0A7Y1YWC9-F1
#
_entry.id   AF-A0A7Y1YWC9-F1
#
_cell.length_a   1.000
_cell.length_b   1.000
_cell.length_c   1.000
_cell.angle_alpha   90.00
_cell.angle_beta   90.00
_cell.angle_gamma   90.00
#
_symmetry.space_group_name_H-M   'P 1'
#
loop_
_entity.id
_entity.type
_entity.pdbx_description
1 polymer ?
#
loop_
_entity_poly.entity_id
_entity_poly.type
_entity_poly.pdbx_seq_one_letter_code
_entity_poly.pdbx_strand_id
1 'polypeptide(L)'
;MIRCRPSCRGFTLLEVLLAFVVFALSFAVVLEILSGSIRATTRARSYTEAALFAQSLMDMVGTDIPLVEGSVGGDAPGGYRWQIDISSYQPQDADDRSLEIAEVTGTVLYWVDLDLAWGETPRERHARFTTVRSQLADFQP
;
A
#
# COMPACT_ATOMS: atom_id res chain seq x y z
N MET A 1 -28.93 -6.74 74.83
CA MET A 1 -29.66 -6.77 73.54
C MET A 1 -29.04 -5.70 72.65
N ILE A 2 -28.65 -6.11 71.43
CA ILE A 2 -28.28 -5.32 70.24
C ILE A 2 -26.98 -4.50 70.32
N ARG A 3 -25.92 -5.14 69.83
CA ARG A 3 -24.66 -4.53 69.37
C ARG A 3 -24.91 -3.60 68.19
N CYS A 4 -24.30 -2.42 68.21
CA CYS A 4 -23.94 -1.71 66.98
C CYS A 4 -22.81 -0.72 67.27
N ARG A 5 -21.70 -0.84 66.54
CA ARG A 5 -21.04 0.31 65.90
C ARG A 5 -20.46 -0.16 64.57
N PRO A 6 -21.02 0.27 63.43
CA PRO A 6 -20.33 0.11 62.17
C PRO A 6 -19.13 1.06 62.19
N SER A 7 -17.93 0.56 61.91
CA SER A 7 -16.82 1.44 61.62
C SER A 7 -17.14 2.18 60.32
N CYS A 8 -17.63 3.41 60.42
CA CYS A 8 -17.58 4.34 59.29
C CYS A 8 -16.11 4.65 59.04
N ARG A 9 -15.43 3.81 58.25
CA ARG A 9 -14.12 4.11 57.70
C ARG A 9 -14.35 5.24 56.69
N GLY A 10 -13.95 6.45 57.03
CA GLY A 10 -13.85 7.52 56.04
C GLY A 10 -12.86 7.09 54.95
N PHE A 11 -13.16 7.43 53.70
CA PHE A 11 -12.23 7.27 52.58
C PHE A 11 -10.89 7.90 52.97
N THR A 12 -9.82 7.12 52.89
CA THR A 12 -8.49 7.66 53.19
C THR A 12 -8.05 8.53 52.02
N LEU A 13 -7.35 9.63 52.27
CA LEU A 13 -6.77 10.47 51.20
C LEU A 13 -5.85 9.65 50.28
N LEU A 14 -5.23 8.59 50.82
CA LEU A 14 -4.44 7.62 50.09
C LEU A 14 -5.26 6.86 49.05
N GLU A 15 -6.53 6.54 49.32
CA GLU A 15 -7.41 5.81 48.42
C GLU A 15 -7.78 6.62 47.18
N VAL A 16 -8.10 7.91 47.35
CA VAL A 16 -8.36 8.82 46.22
C VAL A 16 -7.08 9.02 45.40
N LEU A 17 -5.93 9.16 46.06
CA LEU A 17 -4.63 9.26 45.39
C LEU A 17 -4.31 7.99 44.59
N LEU A 18 -4.50 6.82 45.18
CA LEU A 18 -4.27 5.54 44.52
C LEU A 18 -5.21 5.36 43.32
N ALA A 19 -6.50 5.68 43.48
CA ALA A 19 -7.47 5.63 42.39
C ALA A 19 -7.07 6.58 41.25
N PHE A 20 -6.61 7.79 41.57
CA PHE A 20 -6.11 8.74 40.57
C PHE A 20 -4.85 8.24 39.87
N VAL A 21 -3.90 7.62 40.59
CA VAL A 21 -2.70 7.02 39.99
C VAL A 21 -3.07 5.90 39.02
N VAL A 22 -3.92 4.96 39.45
CA VAL A 22 -4.39 3.87 38.59
C VAL A 22 -5.15 4.40 37.38
N PHE A 23 -6.02 5.39 37.58
CA PHE A 23 -6.72 6.06 36.49
C PHE A 23 -5.75 6.70 35.50
N ALA A 24 -4.79 7.50 35.98
CA ALA A 24 -3.83 8.18 35.13
C ALA A 24 -2.98 7.20 34.30
N LEU A 25 -2.53 6.10 34.90
CA LEU A 25 -1.80 5.04 34.20
C LEU A 25 -2.68 4.35 33.14
N SER A 26 -3.92 4.03 33.50
CA SER A 26 -4.86 3.38 32.56
C SER A 26 -5.18 4.30 31.38
N PHE A 27 -5.38 5.59 31.66
CA PHE A 27 -5.65 6.60 30.64
C PHE A 27 -4.45 6.80 29.71
N ALA A 28 -3.23 6.79 30.24
CA ALA A 28 -2.02 6.87 29.43
C ALA A 28 -1.92 5.71 28.42
N VAL A 29 -2.23 4.48 28.85
CA VAL A 29 -2.26 3.31 27.96
C VAL A 29 -3.32 3.45 26.86
N VAL A 30 -4.52 3.94 27.21
CA VAL A 30 -5.59 4.18 26.22
C VAL A 30 -5.16 5.21 25.17
N LEU A 31 -4.55 6.32 25.60
CA LEU A 31 -4.04 7.35 24.69
C LEU A 31 -2.93 6.81 23.79
N GLU A 32 -2.05 5.95 24.31
CA GLU A 32 -0.98 5.32 23.54
C GLU A 32 -1.56 4.44 22.41
N ILE A 33 -2.54 3.58 22.75
CA ILE A 33 -3.23 2.72 21.78
C ILE A 33 -3.93 3.56 20.73
N LEU A 34 -4.71 4.57 21.14
CA LEU A 34 -5.43 5.45 20.21
C LEU A 34 -4.47 6.17 19.25
N SER A 35 -3.37 6.69 19.79
CA SER A 35 -2.34 7.33 18.98
C SER A 35 -1.70 6.33 18.00
N GLY A 36 -1.51 5.08 18.42
CA GLY A 36 -1.08 3.98 17.56
C GLY A 36 -2.06 3.71 16.42
N SER A 37 -3.35 3.60 16.72
CA SER A 37 -4.41 3.40 15.74
C SER A 37 -4.45 4.51 14.70
N ILE A 38 -4.38 5.78 15.11
CA ILE A 38 -4.38 6.93 14.18
C ILE A 38 -3.18 6.87 13.22
N ARG A 39 -1.99 6.56 13.74
CA ARG A 39 -0.78 6.39 12.92
C ARG A 39 -0.92 5.21 11.95
N ALA A 40 -1.47 4.09 12.40
CA ALA A 40 -1.72 2.93 11.56
C ALA A 40 -2.70 3.24 10.41
N THR A 41 -3.82 3.92 10.71
CA THR A 41 -4.80 4.35 9.70
C THR A 41 -4.18 5.31 8.69
N THR A 42 -3.36 6.26 9.14
CA THR A 42 -2.69 7.22 8.24
C THR A 42 -1.73 6.51 7.29
N ARG A 43 -0.95 5.54 7.80
CA ARG A 43 -0.08 4.70 6.96
C ARG A 43 -0.89 3.88 5.95
N ALA A 44 -1.96 3.24 6.40
CA ALA A 44 -2.81 2.43 5.52
C ALA A 44 -3.39 3.27 4.37
N ARG A 45 -3.91 4.48 4.66
CA ARG A 45 -4.38 5.41 3.62
C ARG A 45 -3.30 5.74 2.60
N SER A 46 -2.09 6.09 3.03
CA SER A 46 -0.99 6.41 2.11
C SER A 46 -0.61 5.24 1.19
N TYR A 47 -0.67 4.00 1.70
CA TYR A 47 -0.45 2.80 0.87
C TYR A 47 -1.59 2.57 -0.13
N THR A 48 -2.85 2.76 0.30
CA THR A 48 -4.00 2.65 -0.61
C THR A 48 -3.96 3.69 -1.72
N GLU A 49 -3.63 4.94 -1.40
CA GLU A 49 -3.47 6.00 -2.39
C GLU A 49 -2.35 5.69 -3.39
N ALA A 50 -1.20 5.22 -2.91
CA ALA A 50 -0.09 4.78 -3.77
C ALA A 50 -0.50 3.61 -4.69
N ALA A 51 -1.23 2.63 -4.16
CA ALA A 51 -1.71 1.48 -4.93
C ALA A 51 -2.75 1.89 -5.99
N LEU A 52 -3.67 2.80 -5.67
CA LEU A 52 -4.64 3.34 -6.64
C LEU A 52 -3.95 4.14 -7.75
N PHE A 53 -2.92 4.91 -7.39
CA PHE A 53 -2.11 5.62 -8.37
C PHE A 53 -1.34 4.66 -9.28
N ALA A 54 -0.70 3.63 -8.69
CA ALA A 54 -0.02 2.59 -9.46
C ALA A 54 -0.98 1.85 -10.40
N GLN A 55 -2.18 1.50 -9.91
CA GLN A 55 -3.21 0.88 -10.73
C GLN A 55 -3.62 1.79 -11.90
N SER A 56 -3.84 3.08 -11.64
CA SER A 56 -4.14 4.04 -12.70
C SER A 56 -3.03 4.13 -13.74
N LEU A 57 -1.76 4.11 -13.34
CA LEU A 57 -0.62 4.06 -14.25
C LEU A 57 -0.64 2.79 -15.11
N MET A 58 -0.85 1.63 -14.48
CA MET A 58 -0.88 0.34 -15.16
C MET A 58 -2.08 0.18 -16.11
N ASP A 59 -3.19 0.88 -15.84
CA ASP A 59 -4.39 0.92 -16.70
C ASP A 59 -4.20 1.84 -17.93
N MET A 60 -3.28 2.80 -17.86
CA MET A 60 -2.88 3.64 -19.00
C MET A 60 -1.91 2.91 -19.96
N VAL A 61 -1.25 1.84 -19.50
CA VAL A 61 -0.34 1.04 -20.34
C VAL A 61 -1.13 0.23 -21.37
N GLY A 62 -0.87 0.50 -22.64
CA GLY A 62 -1.59 -0.06 -23.79
C GLY A 62 -2.74 0.81 -24.31
N THR A 63 -3.05 1.93 -23.65
CA THR A 63 -4.03 2.93 -24.10
C THR A 63 -3.36 4.26 -24.40
N ASP A 64 -2.94 4.98 -23.35
CA ASP A 64 -2.25 6.27 -23.45
C ASP A 64 -0.72 6.10 -23.50
N ILE A 65 -0.19 5.10 -22.79
CA ILE A 65 1.23 4.74 -22.83
C ILE A 65 1.39 3.60 -23.84
N PRO A 66 2.11 3.82 -24.96
CA PRO A 66 2.26 2.81 -25.99
C PRO A 66 3.03 1.60 -25.44
N LEU A 67 2.58 0.41 -25.80
CA LEU A 67 3.19 -0.85 -25.37
C LEU A 67 4.41 -1.18 -26.24
N VAL A 68 5.46 -0.41 -26.07
CA VAL A 68 6.72 -0.51 -26.82
C VAL A 68 7.85 -0.67 -25.82
N GLU A 69 8.86 -1.45 -26.17
CA GLU A 69 10.04 -1.63 -25.33
C GLU A 69 10.69 -0.30 -24.96
N GLY A 70 11.03 -0.15 -23.67
CA GLY A 70 11.67 1.04 -23.16
C GLY A 70 11.23 1.39 -21.75
N SER A 71 11.68 2.56 -21.29
CA SER A 71 11.39 3.08 -19.95
C SER A 71 10.68 4.42 -20.06
N VAL A 72 9.61 4.60 -19.29
CA VAL A 72 8.88 5.87 -19.17
C VAL A 72 8.66 6.18 -17.70
N GLY A 73 8.86 7.42 -17.30
CA GLY A 73 8.75 7.80 -15.89
C GLY A 73 8.61 9.30 -15.69
N GLY A 74 8.39 9.68 -14.43
CA GLY A 74 8.29 11.08 -14.05
C GLY A 74 7.88 11.27 -12.59
N ASP A 75 7.64 12.53 -12.24
CA ASP A 75 7.09 12.91 -10.95
C ASP A 75 5.60 13.24 -11.11
N ALA A 76 4.81 12.88 -10.10
CA ALA A 76 3.38 13.13 -10.04
C ALA A 76 3.01 13.94 -8.77
N PRO A 77 1.87 14.67 -8.80
CA PRO A 77 1.41 15.44 -7.64
C PRO A 77 1.30 14.57 -6.38
N GLY A 78 1.72 15.10 -5.24
CA GLY A 78 1.76 14.34 -3.98
C GLY A 78 3.11 13.72 -3.66
N GLY A 79 4.16 14.01 -4.45
CA GLY A 79 5.52 13.53 -4.19
C GLY A 79 5.73 12.07 -4.59
N TYR A 80 4.96 11.61 -5.57
CA TYR A 80 5.15 10.30 -6.19
C TYR A 80 6.19 10.42 -7.30
N ARG A 81 7.18 9.54 -7.29
CA ARG A 81 8.12 9.34 -8.41
C ARG A 81 7.91 7.95 -8.94
N TRP A 82 7.72 7.81 -10.25
CA TRP A 82 7.40 6.53 -10.84
C TRP A 82 8.23 6.28 -12.11
N GLN A 83 8.47 5.01 -12.38
CA GLN A 83 9.13 4.54 -13.59
C GLN A 83 8.47 3.23 -14.02
N ILE A 84 8.12 3.13 -15.29
CA ILE A 84 7.62 1.94 -15.95
C ILE A 84 8.70 1.46 -16.91
N ASP A 85 9.02 0.18 -16.84
CA ASP A 85 9.95 -0.51 -17.73
C ASP A 85 9.19 -1.59 -18.50
N ILE A 86 9.21 -1.51 -19.83
CA ILE A 86 8.53 -2.42 -20.75
C ILE A 86 9.57 -3.22 -21.52
N SER A 87 9.44 -4.55 -21.51
CA SER A 87 10.31 -5.46 -22.26
C SER A 87 9.50 -6.53 -22.99
N SER A 88 9.99 -7.00 -24.15
CA SER A 88 9.39 -8.15 -24.83
C SER A 88 9.46 -9.39 -23.95
N TYR A 89 8.34 -10.10 -23.83
CA TYR A 89 8.26 -11.35 -23.11
C TYR A 89 8.13 -12.51 -24.09
N GLN A 90 9.16 -13.36 -24.14
CA GLN A 90 9.16 -14.62 -24.87
C GLN A 90 9.07 -15.77 -23.87
N PRO A 91 7.98 -16.57 -23.86
CA PRO A 91 7.85 -17.68 -22.95
C PRO A 91 8.87 -18.77 -23.29
N GLN A 92 9.72 -19.15 -22.33
CA GLN A 92 10.78 -20.16 -22.53
C GLN A 92 10.24 -21.58 -22.71
N ASP A 93 9.05 -21.88 -22.16
CA ASP A 93 8.39 -23.19 -22.22
C ASP A 93 7.16 -23.20 -23.17
N ALA A 94 7.08 -22.26 -24.13
CA ALA A 94 6.00 -22.29 -25.10
C ALA A 94 6.13 -23.52 -26.00
N ASP A 95 5.09 -24.37 -26.02
CA ASP A 95 4.98 -25.46 -26.99
C ASP A 95 4.94 -24.89 -28.41
N ASP A 96 5.45 -25.62 -29.40
CA ASP A 96 5.57 -25.15 -30.80
C ASP A 96 4.21 -24.67 -31.35
N ARG A 97 3.12 -25.32 -30.93
CA ARG A 97 1.75 -24.92 -31.27
C ARG A 97 1.35 -23.55 -30.71
N SER A 98 1.76 -23.23 -29.49
CA SER A 98 1.45 -21.93 -28.86
C SER A 98 2.18 -20.80 -29.55
N LEU A 99 3.43 -21.03 -29.99
CA LEU A 99 4.21 -20.08 -30.78
C LEU A 99 3.60 -19.89 -32.16
N GLU A 100 3.21 -20.98 -32.84
CA GLU A 100 2.53 -20.93 -34.14
C GLU A 100 1.21 -20.16 -34.06
N ILE A 101 0.40 -20.38 -33.02
CA ILE A 101 -0.84 -19.61 -32.80
C ILE A 101 -0.55 -18.12 -32.53
N ALA A 102 0.48 -17.80 -31.74
CA ALA A 102 0.87 -16.42 -31.47
C ALA A 102 1.34 -15.71 -32.76
N GLU A 103 2.09 -16.41 -33.60
CA GLU A 103 2.56 -15.90 -34.89
C GLU A 103 1.40 -15.70 -35.90
N VAL A 104 0.48 -16.67 -35.98
CA VAL A 104 -0.73 -16.58 -36.83
C VAL A 104 -1.70 -15.50 -36.37
N THR A 105 -1.82 -15.28 -35.05
CA THR A 105 -2.68 -14.23 -34.48
C THR A 105 -1.98 -12.87 -34.37
N GLY A 106 -0.68 -12.81 -34.65
CA GLY A 106 0.15 -11.63 -34.43
C GLY A 106 0.20 -11.19 -32.96
N THR A 107 0.03 -12.06 -31.98
CA THR A 107 0.00 -11.63 -30.57
C THR A 107 1.42 -11.49 -30.01
N VAL A 108 1.81 -10.28 -29.60
CA VAL A 108 3.07 -10.02 -28.90
C VAL A 108 2.78 -9.85 -27.41
N LEU A 109 3.62 -10.45 -26.57
CA LEU A 109 3.57 -10.28 -25.11
C LEU A 109 4.67 -9.32 -24.65
N TYR A 110 4.29 -8.45 -23.72
CA TYR A 110 5.19 -7.52 -23.06
C TYR A 110 5.12 -7.70 -21.55
N TRP A 111 6.28 -7.68 -20.92
CA TRP A 111 6.44 -7.57 -19.49
C TRP A 111 6.49 -6.08 -19.12
N VAL A 112 5.67 -5.67 -18.16
CA VAL A 112 5.59 -4.29 -17.70
C VAL A 112 5.87 -4.28 -16.21
N ASP A 113 6.95 -3.61 -15.82
CA ASP A 113 7.34 -3.39 -14.43
C ASP A 113 7.14 -1.92 -14.07
N LEU A 114 6.50 -1.63 -12.95
CA LEU A 114 6.26 -0.29 -12.43
C LEU A 114 6.93 -0.18 -11.05
N ASP A 115 7.93 0.67 -10.95
CA ASP A 115 8.54 1.11 -9.70
C ASP A 115 7.94 2.45 -9.27
N LEU A 116 7.35 2.49 -8.07
CA LEU A 116 6.73 3.66 -7.47
C LEU A 116 7.39 4.01 -6.14
N ALA A 117 7.92 5.23 -6.04
CA ALA A 117 8.48 5.80 -4.82
C ALA A 117 7.64 6.98 -4.30
N TRP A 118 7.46 7.08 -2.98
CA TRP A 118 6.75 8.20 -2.36
C TRP A 118 7.17 8.45 -0.91
N GLY A 119 6.92 9.67 -0.45
CA GLY A 119 7.32 10.14 0.88
C GLY A 119 8.66 10.86 0.89
N GLU A 120 9.03 11.40 2.05
CA GLU A 120 10.21 12.25 2.19
C GLU A 120 11.43 11.44 2.65
N THR A 121 12.63 11.79 2.15
CA THR A 121 13.89 11.25 2.68
C THR A 121 14.06 11.66 4.15
N PRO A 122 14.41 10.74 5.08
CA PRO A 122 14.88 9.37 4.89
C PRO A 122 13.79 8.28 4.93
N ARG A 123 12.50 8.65 5.00
CA ARG A 123 11.35 7.73 5.07
C ARG A 123 10.66 7.53 3.71
N GLU A 124 11.43 7.55 2.63
CA GLU A 124 10.94 7.23 1.29
C GLU A 124 10.49 5.77 1.28
N ARG A 125 9.34 5.51 0.66
CA ARG A 125 8.74 4.19 0.50
C ARG A 125 8.74 3.84 -0.98
N HIS A 126 8.90 2.56 -1.27
CA HIS A 126 8.93 2.03 -2.62
C HIS A 126 7.93 0.87 -2.73
N ALA A 127 7.26 0.76 -3.88
CA ALA A 127 6.40 -0.36 -4.24
C ALA A 127 6.64 -0.71 -5.70
N ARG A 128 6.66 -2.01 -6.00
CA ARG A 128 6.81 -2.54 -7.35
C ARG A 128 5.56 -3.29 -7.75
N PHE A 129 5.11 -3.07 -8.98
CA PHE A 129 3.99 -3.76 -9.59
C PHE A 129 4.42 -4.32 -10.92
N THR A 130 4.02 -5.55 -11.21
CA THR A 130 4.44 -6.22 -12.43
C THR A 130 3.24 -6.87 -13.10
N THR A 131 3.12 -6.72 -14.41
CA THR A 131 2.07 -7.37 -15.19
C THR A 131 2.59 -7.81 -16.56
N VAL A 132 1.85 -8.72 -17.18
CA VAL A 132 2.06 -9.11 -18.57
C VAL A 132 0.89 -8.58 -19.38
N ARG A 133 1.18 -7.85 -20.45
CA ARG A 133 0.18 -7.35 -21.40
C ARG A 133 0.41 -8.01 -22.76
N SER A 134 -0.67 -8.30 -23.46
CA SER A 134 -0.62 -8.74 -24.86
C SER A 134 -1.12 -7.62 -25.77
N GLN A 135 -0.54 -7.52 -26.95
CA GLN A 135 -0.99 -6.63 -28.01
C GLN A 135 -1.02 -7.40 -29.33
N LEU A 136 -2.05 -7.15 -30.15
CA LEU A 136 -2.11 -7.65 -31.52
C LEU A 136 -1.19 -6.80 -32.40
N ALA A 137 -0.28 -7.43 -33.13
CA ALA A 137 0.77 -6.82 -33.94
C ALA A 137 0.23 -5.93 -35.07
N ASP A 138 -1.00 -6.20 -35.54
CA ASP A 138 -1.66 -5.42 -36.59
C ASP A 138 -2.42 -4.19 -36.05
N PHE A 139 -2.53 -4.01 -34.72
CA PHE A 139 -3.22 -2.87 -34.12
C PHE A 139 -2.22 -1.79 -33.67
N GLN A 140 -1.84 -0.91 -34.60
CA GLN A 140 -1.22 0.37 -34.28
C GLN A 140 -2.31 1.45 -34.12
N PRO A 141 -2.42 2.12 -32.95
CA PRO A 141 -3.33 3.24 -32.75
C PRO A 141 -2.90 4.49 -33.55
#